data_AF-A0A3D2J4G2-F1
#
_entry.id   AF-A0A3D2J4G2-F1
#
_cell.length_a   1.000
_cell.length_b   1.000
_cell.length_c   1.000
_cell.angle_alpha   90.00
_cell.angle_beta   90.00
_cell.angle_gamma   90.00
#
_symmetry.space_group_name_H-M   'P 1'
#
loop_
_entity.id
_entity.type
_entity.pdbx_description
1 polymer ?
#
loop_
_entity_poly.entity_id
_entity_poly.type
_entity_poly.pdbx_seq_one_letter_code
_entity_poly.pdbx_strand_id
1 'polypeptide(L)'
;MSIFVSLLLIALIGYFWGSIPSGYWMGKLLKGKDFDIRNYGSHKTGATNVRRTLGNGPAIIVLLVDLSKGLGPALLARYVPIFYGAGWGIAVAGLAALIGHCYPIFIGFRGGRGVMTGAGAALVVSPLAFLFGAIIGIGAIATTRYVSLGSILGGVTYIVCGIVFVFLHWVTIPEAVYLVLGPA
;
A
#
# COMPACT_ATOMS: atom_id res chain seq x y z
N MET A 1 -21.84 -16.38 7.78
CA MET A 1 -20.91 -16.51 6.63
C MET A 1 -19.68 -17.24 7.10
N SER A 2 -19.15 -18.21 6.34
CA SER A 2 -17.94 -18.93 6.76
C SER A 2 -16.72 -18.00 6.71
N ILE A 3 -15.71 -18.30 7.53
CA ILE A 3 -14.43 -17.56 7.54
C ILE A 3 -13.83 -17.53 6.13
N PHE A 4 -13.87 -18.66 5.43
CA PHE A 4 -13.37 -18.74 4.05
C PHE A 4 -14.06 -17.74 3.12
N VAL A 5 -15.40 -17.67 3.13
CA VAL A 5 -16.15 -16.74 2.28
C VAL A 5 -15.88 -15.29 2.67
N SER A 6 -15.78 -14.99 3.98
CA SER A 6 -15.36 -13.67 4.47
C SER A 6 -14.01 -13.23 3.90
N LEU A 7 -13.00 -14.10 4.00
CA LEU A 7 -11.65 -13.81 3.55
C LEU A 7 -11.57 -13.68 2.02
N LEU A 8 -12.31 -14.50 1.29
CA LEU A 8 -12.39 -14.40 -0.17
C LEU A 8 -13.00 -13.07 -0.61
N LEU A 9 -14.12 -12.66 0.00
CA LEU A 9 -14.80 -11.41 -0.36
C LEU A 9 -13.92 -10.19 -0.05
N ILE A 10 -13.28 -10.15 1.13
CA ILE A 10 -12.42 -9.02 1.48
C ILE A 10 -11.14 -9.00 0.63
N ALA A 11 -10.62 -10.15 0.20
CA ALA A 11 -9.52 -10.22 -0.76
C ALA A 11 -9.92 -9.61 -2.11
N LEU A 12 -11.10 -9.95 -2.64
CA LEU A 12 -11.60 -9.38 -3.89
C LEU A 12 -11.78 -7.87 -3.77
N ILE A 13 -12.41 -7.40 -2.69
CA ILE A 13 -12.58 -5.96 -2.43
C ILE A 13 -11.22 -5.27 -2.36
N GLY A 14 -10.28 -5.81 -1.57
CA GLY A 14 -8.92 -5.29 -1.45
C GLY A 14 -8.24 -5.20 -2.81
N TYR A 15 -8.26 -6.28 -3.60
CA TYR A 15 -7.64 -6.32 -4.93
C TYR A 15 -8.23 -5.28 -5.89
N PHE A 16 -9.55 -5.18 -6.01
CA PHE A 16 -10.18 -4.22 -6.91
C PHE A 16 -9.96 -2.77 -6.47
N TRP A 17 -10.02 -2.51 -5.16
CA TRP A 17 -9.72 -1.19 -4.60
C TRP A 17 -8.26 -0.80 -4.84
N GLY A 18 -7.32 -1.70 -4.55
CA GLY A 18 -5.90 -1.52 -4.82
C GLY A 18 -5.59 -1.31 -6.31
N SER A 19 -6.36 -1.94 -7.18
CA SER A 19 -6.20 -1.87 -8.64
C SER A 19 -6.55 -0.52 -9.25
N ILE A 20 -7.18 0.41 -8.51
CA ILE A 20 -7.54 1.75 -9.01
C ILE A 20 -6.27 2.48 -9.47
N PRO A 21 -6.07 2.79 -10.76
CA PRO A 21 -4.78 3.18 -11.29
C PRO A 21 -4.54 4.71 -11.19
N SER A 22 -4.60 5.24 -9.96
CA SER A 22 -4.45 6.67 -9.58
C SER A 22 -3.44 7.47 -10.42
N GLY A 23 -2.16 7.08 -10.45
CA GLY A 23 -1.14 7.84 -11.18
C GLY A 23 -1.22 7.71 -12.71
N TYR A 24 -1.80 6.62 -13.22
CA TYR A 24 -2.10 6.47 -14.64
C TYR A 24 -3.22 7.43 -15.06
N TRP A 25 -4.32 7.47 -14.29
CA TRP A 25 -5.42 8.40 -14.53
C TRP A 25 -5.00 9.86 -14.34
N MET A 26 -4.13 10.15 -13.36
CA MET A 26 -3.57 11.50 -13.20
C MET A 26 -2.81 11.95 -14.45
N GLY A 27 -2.02 11.06 -15.05
CA GLY A 27 -1.36 11.33 -16.33
C GLY A 27 -2.35 11.64 -17.44
N LYS A 28 -3.38 10.81 -17.61
CA LYS A 28 -4.41 11.03 -18.64
C LYS A 28 -5.21 12.31 -18.43
N LEU A 29 -5.54 12.63 -17.19
CA LEU A 29 -6.31 13.82 -16.83
C LEU A 29 -5.54 15.10 -17.16
N LEU A 30 -4.23 15.14 -16.90
CA LEU A 30 -3.42 16.35 -17.08
C LEU A 30 -2.78 16.48 -18.46
N LYS A 31 -2.55 15.37 -19.17
CA LYS A 31 -1.82 15.35 -20.46
C LYS A 31 -2.62 14.78 -21.64
N GLY A 32 -3.85 14.31 -21.42
CA GLY A 32 -4.72 13.79 -22.46
C GLY A 32 -4.79 12.25 -22.54
N LYS A 33 -5.76 11.74 -23.30
CA LYS A 33 -6.12 10.31 -23.32
C LYS A 33 -5.01 9.37 -23.81
N ASP A 34 -4.12 9.87 -24.66
CA ASP A 34 -3.00 9.11 -25.25
C ASP A 34 -1.75 9.14 -24.38
N PHE A 35 -1.74 9.94 -23.32
CA PHE A 35 -0.62 10.00 -22.40
C PHE A 35 -0.60 8.78 -21.48
N ASP A 36 0.48 8.01 -21.55
CA ASP A 36 0.75 6.90 -20.65
C ASP A 36 1.99 7.20 -19.81
N ILE A 37 1.78 7.42 -18.51
CA ILE A 37 2.87 7.71 -17.56
C ILE A 37 3.92 6.58 -17.48
N ARG A 38 3.56 5.36 -17.86
CA ARG A 38 4.48 4.20 -17.87
C ARG A 38 5.53 4.30 -18.96
N ASN A 39 5.37 5.20 -19.93
CA ASN A 39 6.38 5.46 -20.95
C ASN A 39 7.47 6.44 -20.48
N TYR A 40 7.37 6.98 -19.26
CA TYR A 40 8.26 8.02 -18.74
C TYR A 40 8.89 7.63 -17.39
N GLY A 41 10.03 8.25 -17.10
CA GLY A 41 10.73 8.16 -15.82
C GLY A 41 11.06 6.71 -15.43
N SER A 42 10.51 6.24 -14.31
CA SER A 42 10.77 4.88 -13.81
C SER A 42 9.80 3.82 -14.36
N HIS A 43 8.97 4.16 -15.35
CA HIS A 43 7.98 3.26 -15.97
C HIS A 43 6.94 2.67 -15.01
N LYS A 44 6.69 3.35 -13.89
CA LYS A 44 5.74 2.95 -12.84
C LYS A 44 4.67 4.02 -12.65
N THR A 45 3.52 3.63 -12.11
CA THR A 45 2.39 4.54 -11.90
C THR A 45 2.40 5.25 -10.55
N GLY A 46 3.31 4.89 -9.64
CA GLY A 46 3.35 5.45 -8.29
C GLY A 46 3.77 6.93 -8.22
N ALA A 47 3.50 7.55 -7.07
CA ALA A 47 3.73 8.97 -6.80
C ALA A 47 5.14 9.48 -7.16
N THR A 48 6.19 8.67 -6.95
CA THR A 48 7.57 9.07 -7.29
C THR A 48 7.76 9.31 -8.79
N ASN A 49 7.12 8.51 -9.64
CA ASN A 49 7.19 8.71 -11.09
C ASN A 49 6.33 9.91 -11.51
N VAL A 50 5.13 10.01 -10.93
CA VAL A 50 4.25 11.19 -11.09
C VAL A 50 4.99 12.48 -10.75
N ARG A 51 5.78 12.49 -9.67
CA ARG A 51 6.58 13.66 -9.29
C ARG A 51 7.59 14.05 -10.36
N ARG A 52 8.28 13.06 -10.94
CA ARG A 52 9.29 13.28 -11.99
C ARG A 52 8.67 13.75 -13.31
N THR A 53 7.47 13.28 -13.63
CA THR A 53 6.85 13.50 -14.95
C THR A 53 5.82 14.64 -14.96
N LEU A 54 5.07 14.81 -13.88
CA LEU A 54 3.92 15.73 -13.79
C LEU A 54 4.05 16.78 -12.66
N GLY A 55 5.09 16.70 -11.83
CA GLY A 55 5.37 17.67 -10.76
C GLY A 55 4.81 17.30 -9.38
N ASN A 56 5.10 18.14 -8.39
CA ASN A 56 4.85 17.86 -6.97
C ASN A 56 3.35 17.81 -6.61
N GLY A 57 2.54 18.72 -7.13
CA GLY A 57 1.10 18.77 -6.83
C GLY A 57 0.37 17.45 -7.16
N PRO A 58 0.42 16.98 -8.42
CA PRO A 58 -0.16 15.70 -8.81
C PRO A 58 0.41 14.51 -8.03
N ALA A 59 1.70 14.55 -7.69
CA ALA A 59 2.35 13.47 -6.94
C ALA A 59 1.82 13.33 -5.52
N ILE A 60 1.54 14.44 -4.82
CA ILE A 60 0.96 14.42 -3.47
C ILE A 60 -0.43 13.80 -3.50
N ILE A 61 -1.26 14.16 -4.49
CA ILE A 61 -2.60 13.58 -4.65
C ILE A 61 -2.49 12.06 -4.87
N VAL A 62 -1.63 11.63 -5.79
CA VAL A 62 -1.44 10.19 -6.06
C VAL A 62 -0.90 9.47 -4.83
N LEU A 63 -0.01 10.08 -4.05
CA LEU A 63 0.51 9.52 -2.81
C LEU A 63 -0.60 9.27 -1.78
N LEU A 64 -1.50 10.24 -1.59
CA LEU A 64 -2.63 10.11 -0.66
C LEU A 64 -3.65 9.08 -1.13
N VAL A 65 -3.95 9.04 -2.44
CA VAL A 65 -4.83 8.03 -3.01
C VAL A 65 -4.19 6.64 -2.93
N ASP A 66 -2.88 6.52 -3.13
CA ASP A 66 -2.19 5.24 -3.01
C ASP A 66 -2.13 4.73 -1.56
N LEU A 67 -2.03 5.64 -0.58
CA LEU A 67 -2.16 5.31 0.84
C LEU A 67 -3.58 4.80 1.16
N SER A 68 -4.61 5.47 0.65
CA SER A 68 -6.01 5.10 0.91
C SER A 68 -6.38 3.73 0.37
N LYS A 69 -5.71 3.25 -0.69
CA LYS A 69 -5.91 1.90 -1.24
C LYS A 69 -5.63 0.77 -0.26
N GLY A 70 -4.64 0.92 0.61
CA GLY A 70 -4.35 -0.07 1.64
C GLY A 70 -5.19 0.17 2.89
N LEU A 71 -5.30 1.44 3.28
CA LEU A 71 -6.02 1.86 4.48
C LEU A 71 -7.51 1.52 4.39
N GLY A 72 -8.18 1.81 3.27
CA GLY A 72 -9.62 1.61 3.09
C GLY A 72 -10.07 0.16 3.31
N PRO A 73 -9.59 -0.81 2.51
CA PRO A 73 -9.92 -2.23 2.68
C PRO A 73 -9.53 -2.78 4.05
N ALA A 74 -8.40 -2.36 4.61
CA ALA A 74 -7.98 -2.78 5.95
C ALA A 74 -8.92 -2.25 7.04
N LEU A 75 -9.36 -1.00 6.97
CA LEU A 75 -10.38 -0.44 7.88
C LEU A 75 -11.72 -1.16 7.70
N LEU A 76 -12.11 -1.44 6.46
CA LEU A 76 -13.33 -2.20 6.16
C LEU A 76 -13.27 -3.58 6.85
N ALA A 77 -12.14 -4.28 6.75
CA ALA A 77 -11.94 -5.56 7.40
C ALA A 77 -11.94 -5.48 8.94
N ARG A 78 -11.40 -4.38 9.50
CA ARG A 78 -11.32 -4.16 10.95
C ARG A 78 -12.67 -3.85 11.58
N TYR A 79 -13.48 -3.02 10.91
CA TYR A 79 -14.70 -2.46 11.51
C TYR A 79 -15.99 -3.08 11.04
N VAL A 80 -15.99 -3.82 9.93
CA VAL A 80 -17.19 -4.52 9.45
C VAL A 80 -17.10 -6.00 9.87
N PRO A 81 -17.95 -6.48 10.81
CA PRO A 81 -17.80 -7.80 11.43
C PRO A 81 -17.77 -8.96 10.45
N ILE A 82 -18.50 -8.85 9.34
CA ILE A 82 -18.56 -9.89 8.31
C ILE A 82 -17.23 -10.09 7.58
N PHE A 83 -16.27 -9.16 7.67
CA PHE A 83 -14.96 -9.24 7.03
C PHE A 83 -13.82 -9.50 8.00
N TYR A 84 -14.08 -9.54 9.32
CA TYR A 84 -13.04 -9.70 10.34
C TYR A 84 -12.28 -11.02 10.19
N GLY A 85 -12.98 -12.11 9.81
CA GLY A 85 -12.37 -13.38 9.44
C GLY A 85 -11.43 -13.95 10.51
N ALA A 86 -11.84 -13.92 11.78
CA ALA A 86 -11.00 -14.32 12.92
C ALA A 86 -9.66 -13.54 13.02
N GLY A 87 -9.67 -12.26 12.69
CA GLY A 87 -8.50 -11.37 12.71
C GLY A 87 -7.69 -11.36 11.41
N TRP A 88 -7.88 -12.34 10.52
CA TRP A 88 -7.14 -12.42 9.25
C TRP A 88 -7.62 -11.42 8.19
N GLY A 89 -8.83 -10.88 8.34
CA GLY A 89 -9.42 -9.97 7.35
C GLY A 89 -8.51 -8.78 7.02
N ILE A 90 -7.91 -8.16 8.02
CA ILE A 90 -7.07 -6.96 7.86
C ILE A 90 -5.83 -7.28 7.01
N ALA A 91 -5.15 -8.38 7.33
CA ALA A 91 -3.95 -8.82 6.62
C ALA A 91 -4.25 -9.20 5.17
N VAL A 92 -5.33 -9.96 4.95
CA VAL A 92 -5.78 -10.37 3.61
C VAL A 92 -6.20 -9.16 2.78
N ALA A 93 -6.95 -8.22 3.35
CA ALA A 93 -7.36 -7.00 2.67
C ALA A 93 -6.14 -6.17 2.22
N GLY A 94 -5.18 -5.96 3.13
CA GLY A 94 -3.96 -5.19 2.85
C GLY A 94 -3.10 -5.85 1.78
N LEU A 95 -2.85 -7.16 1.88
CA LEU A 95 -2.06 -7.90 0.88
C LEU A 95 -2.74 -7.89 -0.48
N ALA A 96 -4.06 -8.12 -0.53
CA ALA A 96 -4.80 -8.08 -1.78
C ALA A 96 -4.78 -6.69 -2.42
N ALA A 97 -4.93 -5.62 -1.63
CA ALA A 97 -4.80 -4.24 -2.12
C ALA A 97 -3.40 -3.94 -2.65
N LEU A 98 -2.36 -4.41 -1.97
CA LEU A 98 -0.97 -4.30 -2.43
C LEU A 98 -0.77 -4.99 -3.79
N ILE A 99 -1.25 -6.22 -3.92
CA ILE A 99 -1.21 -6.99 -5.17
C ILE A 99 -1.97 -6.25 -6.26
N GLY A 100 -3.16 -5.73 -5.97
CA GLY A 100 -3.94 -4.91 -6.90
C GLY A 100 -3.19 -3.67 -7.36
N HIS A 101 -2.49 -2.97 -6.48
CA HIS A 101 -1.69 -1.80 -6.85
C HIS A 101 -0.49 -2.15 -7.76
N CYS A 102 0.18 -3.28 -7.49
CA CYS A 102 1.32 -3.75 -8.28
C CYS A 102 0.91 -4.33 -9.64
N TYR A 103 -0.21 -5.07 -9.66
CA TYR A 103 -0.77 -5.75 -10.81
C TYR A 103 -2.25 -5.37 -11.02
N PRO A 104 -2.53 -4.10 -11.36
CA PRO A 104 -3.88 -3.57 -11.51
C PRO A 104 -4.55 -4.12 -12.77
N ILE A 105 -5.69 -4.77 -12.59
CA ILE A 105 -6.47 -5.35 -13.70
C ILE A 105 -6.89 -4.29 -14.74
N PHE A 106 -7.18 -3.06 -14.29
CA PHE A 106 -7.71 -1.99 -15.13
C PHE A 106 -6.71 -1.41 -16.14
N ILE A 107 -5.42 -1.69 -16.00
CA ILE A 107 -4.38 -1.16 -16.90
C ILE A 107 -3.44 -2.27 -17.42
N GLY A 108 -3.92 -3.51 -17.48
CA GLY A 108 -3.13 -4.63 -18.03
C GLY A 108 -1.99 -5.07 -17.11
N PHE A 109 -2.22 -5.08 -15.79
CA PHE A 109 -1.34 -5.67 -14.77
C PHE A 109 0.06 -5.04 -14.68
N ARG A 110 0.22 -3.79 -15.12
CA ARG A 110 1.47 -3.03 -15.01
C ARG A 110 1.26 -1.80 -14.14
N GLY A 111 1.42 -1.97 -12.83
CA GLY A 111 1.15 -0.95 -11.82
C GLY A 111 2.40 -0.34 -11.17
N GLY A 112 2.25 0.05 -9.90
CA GLY A 112 3.28 0.70 -9.11
C GLY A 112 4.18 -0.30 -8.38
N ARG A 113 4.76 0.16 -7.27
CA ARG A 113 5.62 -0.67 -6.38
C ARG A 113 4.98 -0.95 -5.02
N GLY A 114 3.82 -0.36 -4.71
CA GLY A 114 3.06 -0.74 -3.52
C GLY A 114 3.47 -0.07 -2.21
N VAL A 115 4.59 0.65 -2.12
CA VAL A 115 5.09 1.27 -0.87
C VAL A 115 3.99 1.98 -0.06
N MET A 116 3.27 2.94 -0.68
CA MET A 116 2.22 3.69 0.02
C MET A 116 0.97 2.86 0.31
N THR A 117 0.62 1.92 -0.57
CA THR A 117 -0.50 1.01 -0.34
C THR A 117 -0.19 0.06 0.83
N GLY A 118 1.02 -0.48 0.89
CA GLY A 118 1.54 -1.27 1.99
C GLY A 118 1.54 -0.49 3.31
N ALA A 119 2.06 0.75 3.29
CA ALA A 119 2.06 1.64 4.44
C ALA A 119 0.64 2.00 4.92
N GLY A 120 -0.31 2.15 3.99
CA GLY A 120 -1.72 2.44 4.32
C GLY A 120 -2.37 1.32 5.13
N ALA A 121 -2.16 0.07 4.76
CA ALA A 121 -2.65 -1.05 5.57
C ALA A 121 -1.81 -1.27 6.84
N ALA A 122 -0.50 -0.97 6.82
CA ALA A 122 0.34 -1.00 8.03
C ALA A 122 -0.14 0.00 9.09
N LEU A 123 -0.64 1.17 8.69
CA LEU A 123 -1.25 2.15 9.58
C LEU A 123 -2.48 1.59 10.31
N VAL A 124 -3.29 0.76 9.64
CA VAL A 124 -4.46 0.11 10.26
C VAL A 124 -4.03 -1.01 11.19
N VAL A 125 -3.00 -1.77 10.82
CA VAL A 125 -2.44 -2.86 11.63
C VAL A 125 -1.81 -2.33 12.91
N SER A 126 -0.88 -1.38 12.79
CA SER A 126 -0.22 -0.76 13.92
C SER A 126 0.23 0.66 13.56
N PRO A 127 -0.44 1.69 14.11
CA PRO A 127 -0.03 3.07 13.91
C PRO A 127 1.42 3.34 14.36
N LEU A 128 1.90 2.62 15.37
CA LEU A 128 3.26 2.74 15.86
C LEU A 128 4.28 2.15 14.88
N ALA A 129 3.98 0.99 14.28
CA ALA A 129 4.83 0.40 13.24
C ALA A 129 4.90 1.33 12.01
N PHE A 130 3.74 1.85 11.58
CA PHE A 130 3.67 2.86 10.52
C PHE A 130 4.54 4.08 10.83
N LEU A 131 4.44 4.62 12.04
CA LEU A 131 5.22 5.79 12.45
C LEU A 131 6.73 5.51 12.39
N PHE A 132 7.19 4.37 12.90
CA PHE A 132 8.61 4.01 12.82
C PHE A 132 9.09 3.84 11.38
N GLY A 133 8.34 3.13 10.54
CA GLY A 133 8.68 2.98 9.13
C GLY A 133 8.68 4.31 8.38
N ALA A 134 7.75 5.22 8.70
CA ALA A 134 7.71 6.57 8.13
C ALA A 134 8.92 7.40 8.57
N ILE A 135 9.27 7.40 9.86
CA ILE A 135 10.44 8.14 10.38
C ILE A 135 11.73 7.64 9.72
N ILE A 136 11.94 6.32 9.70
CA ILE A 136 13.16 5.73 9.12
C ILE A 136 13.19 5.94 7.61
N GLY A 137 12.08 5.71 6.92
CA GLY A 137 11.98 5.88 5.48
C GLY A 137 12.17 7.34 5.03
N ILE A 138 11.48 8.29 5.66
CA ILE A 138 11.62 9.72 5.37
C ILE A 138 13.01 10.21 5.76
N GLY A 139 13.54 9.78 6.91
CA GLY A 139 14.89 10.13 7.36
C GLY A 139 15.95 9.69 6.35
N ALA A 140 15.87 8.45 5.86
CA ALA A 140 16.75 7.94 4.82
C ALA A 140 16.64 8.72 3.50
N ILE A 141 15.42 9.12 3.10
CA ILE A 141 15.22 9.94 1.90
C ILE A 141 15.80 11.35 2.09
N ALA A 142 15.62 11.93 3.28
CA ALA A 142 16.10 13.27 3.59
C ALA A 142 17.64 13.34 3.55
N THR A 143 18.32 12.31 4.07
CA THR A 143 19.79 12.25 4.13
C THR A 143 20.43 11.82 2.82
N THR A 144 19.86 10.81 2.14
CA THR A 144 20.49 10.20 0.96
C THR A 144 19.93 10.66 -0.38
N ARG A 145 18.75 11.31 -0.38
CA ARG A 145 17.96 11.67 -1.57
C ARG A 145 17.48 10.47 -2.41
N TYR A 146 17.66 9.23 -1.95
CA TYR A 146 17.21 8.02 -2.63
C TYR A 146 15.87 7.52 -2.09
N VAL A 147 14.81 7.66 -2.89
CA VAL A 147 13.46 7.17 -2.55
C VAL A 147 13.39 5.65 -2.42
N SER A 148 14.17 4.91 -3.22
CA SER A 148 14.26 3.45 -3.13
C SER A 148 14.83 2.99 -1.80
N LEU A 149 15.89 3.63 -1.31
CA LEU A 149 16.51 3.27 -0.04
C LEU A 149 15.57 3.52 1.13
N GLY A 150 14.86 4.65 1.15
CA GLY A 150 13.85 4.91 2.17
C GLY A 150 12.70 3.90 2.16
N SER A 151 12.29 3.42 0.98
CA SER A 151 11.26 2.38 0.87
C SER A 151 11.74 1.06 1.48
N ILE A 152 12.98 0.65 1.15
CA ILE A 152 13.60 -0.57 1.67
C ILE A 152 13.74 -0.50 3.20
N LEU A 153 14.30 0.60 3.72
CA LEU A 153 14.52 0.75 5.16
C LEU A 153 13.20 0.86 5.94
N GLY A 154 12.20 1.55 5.38
CA GLY A 154 10.85 1.56 5.95
C GLY A 154 10.22 0.17 5.97
N GLY A 155 10.41 -0.62 4.91
CA GLY A 155 9.90 -1.99 4.85
C GLY A 155 10.61 -2.94 5.82
N VAL A 156 11.93 -2.86 5.94
CA VAL A 156 12.70 -3.59 6.97
C VAL A 156 12.22 -3.21 8.37
N THR A 157 11.92 -1.93 8.60
CA THR A 157 11.38 -1.47 9.89
C THR A 157 10.04 -2.13 10.20
N TYR A 158 9.13 -2.27 9.22
CA TYR A 158 7.87 -2.99 9.43
C TYR A 158 8.09 -4.46 9.77
N ILE A 159 9.03 -5.15 9.12
CA ILE A 159 9.38 -6.53 9.44
C ILE A 159 9.85 -6.65 10.90
N VAL A 160 10.79 -5.80 11.32
CA VAL A 160 11.31 -5.78 12.69
C VAL A 160 10.20 -5.48 13.69
N CYS A 161 9.35 -4.48 13.41
CA CYS A 161 8.20 -4.17 14.26
C CYS A 161 7.23 -5.34 14.34
N GLY A 162 6.93 -6.03 13.23
CA GLY A 162 6.04 -7.19 13.22
C GLY A 162 6.53 -8.31 14.12
N ILE A 163 7.83 -8.62 14.05
CA ILE A 163 8.46 -9.63 14.92
C ILE A 163 8.45 -9.19 16.38
N VAL A 164 8.86 -7.96 16.69
CA VAL A 164 8.95 -7.51 18.09
C VAL A 164 7.56 -7.35 18.71
N PHE A 165 6.62 -6.72 18.00
CA PHE A 165 5.30 -6.38 18.53
C PHE A 165 4.42 -7.61 18.77
N VAL A 166 4.61 -8.70 18.01
CA VAL A 166 3.85 -9.94 18.27
C VAL A 166 4.29 -10.59 19.59
N PHE A 167 5.58 -10.57 19.93
CA PHE A 167 6.08 -11.05 21.23
C PHE A 167 5.68 -10.15 22.40
N LEU A 168 5.50 -8.84 22.15
CA LEU A 168 5.00 -7.88 23.13
C LEU A 168 3.47 -7.88 23.25
N HIS A 169 2.76 -8.72 22.49
CA HIS A 169 1.29 -8.73 22.39
C HIS A 169 0.66 -7.39 21.96
N TRP A 170 1.40 -6.54 21.26
CA TRP A 170 0.91 -5.27 20.71
C TRP A 170 0.17 -5.46 19.37
N VAL A 171 0.44 -6.55 18.67
CA VAL A 171 -0.26 -6.97 17.46
C VAL A 171 -0.58 -8.46 17.53
N THR A 172 -1.62 -8.87 16.82
CA THR A 172 -2.00 -10.27 16.65
C THR A 172 -1.09 -10.99 15.62
N ILE A 173 -1.14 -12.32 15.57
CA ILE A 173 -0.39 -13.11 14.58
C ILE A 173 -0.72 -12.70 13.13
N PRO A 174 -2.00 -12.56 12.72
CA PRO A 174 -2.32 -12.13 11.35
C PRO A 174 -1.75 -10.75 10.99
N GLU A 175 -1.81 -9.82 11.94
CA GLU A 175 -1.26 -8.48 11.82
C GLU A 175 0.27 -8.49 11.68
N ALA A 176 0.95 -9.32 12.47
CA ALA A 176 2.40 -9.52 12.34
C ALA A 176 2.78 -10.12 10.98
N VAL A 177 2.02 -11.10 10.49
CA VAL A 177 2.19 -11.67 9.14
C VAL A 177 2.08 -10.58 8.07
N TYR A 178 1.11 -9.67 8.20
CA TYR A 178 1.01 -8.53 7.30
C TYR A 178 2.26 -7.62 7.38
N LEU A 179 2.73 -7.29 8.58
CA LEU A 179 3.91 -6.43 8.74
C LEU A 179 5.21 -7.08 8.21
N VAL A 180 5.26 -8.40 8.09
CA VAL A 180 6.40 -9.12 7.52
C VAL A 180 6.30 -9.25 5.99
N LEU A 181 5.10 -9.49 5.45
CA LEU A 181 4.90 -9.79 4.02
C LEU A 181 4.39 -8.61 3.18
N GLY A 182 3.63 -7.70 3.79
CA GLY A 182 3.00 -6.54 3.17
C GLY A 182 3.90 -5.31 2.90
N PRO A 183 5.07 -5.13 3.53
CA PRO A 183 6.00 -4.08 3.12
C PRO A 183 6.54 -4.32 1.72
N ALA A 184 6.54 -3.30 0.88
CA ALA A 184 6.99 -3.35 -0.52
C ALA A 184 8.17 -2.42 -0.79
#